data_AF-A0A226D7Q1-F1
#
_entry.id   AF-A0A226D7Q1-F1
#
_cell.length_a   1.000
_cell.length_b   1.000
_cell.length_c   1.000
_cell.angle_alpha   90.00
_cell.angle_beta   90.00
_cell.angle_gamma   90.00
#
_symmetry.space_group_name_H-M   'P 1'
#
loop_
_entity.id
_entity.type
_entity.pdbx_description
1 polymer ?
#
loop_
_entity_poly.entity_id
_entity_poly.type
_entity_poly.pdbx_seq_one_letter_code
_entity_poly.pdbx_strand_id
1 'polypeptide(L)'
;MLSNGFMKYLQNHIRILNFLKCFPYEFDPQTERIVVTGNTFKRKFSIIIHSLEFVYLFFSFNVLYKVWSNACIGMAAEGGMIVIVILLMMLWSVDVKPNLQAISVVNSSLKFEEKFGDINYKKSRTDLLLEFFMVLTAIVDMATSLINLTRAIVDHCAPPFLGSYFLACPLCTGPNPATNPITWIPMLVADFYFIVCIMHKGFFYPVHIVFATTGRMVDYVEIIEKR
;
A
#
# COMPACT_ATOMS: atom_id res chain seq x y z
N MET A 1 -23.46 -2.39 -12.16
CA MET A 1 -22.01 -2.45 -12.41
C MET A 1 -21.24 -2.03 -11.17
N LEU A 2 -20.14 -2.71 -10.87
CA LEU A 2 -19.13 -2.33 -9.88
C LEU A 2 -18.63 -0.87 -10.03
N SER A 3 -18.72 -0.33 -11.25
CA SER A 3 -18.58 1.05 -11.73
C SER A 3 -18.46 2.14 -10.66
N ASN A 4 -19.60 2.67 -10.19
CA ASN A 4 -19.62 3.87 -9.37
C ASN A 4 -18.97 3.70 -8.00
N GLY A 5 -19.11 2.50 -7.41
CA GLY A 5 -18.49 2.18 -6.12
C GLY A 5 -16.98 2.05 -6.27
N PHE A 6 -16.55 1.12 -7.13
CA PHE A 6 -15.14 0.85 -7.41
C PHE A 6 -14.37 2.12 -7.81
N MET A 7 -14.91 2.87 -8.77
CA MET A 7 -14.28 4.09 -9.27
C MET A 7 -14.04 5.09 -8.14
N LYS A 8 -15.02 5.28 -7.26
CA LYS A 8 -14.90 6.20 -6.12
C LYS A 8 -13.79 5.76 -5.16
N TYR A 9 -13.65 4.46 -4.91
CA TYR A 9 -12.57 3.92 -4.10
C TYR A 9 -11.20 4.08 -4.77
N LEU A 10 -11.10 3.74 -6.05
CA LEU A 10 -9.88 3.89 -6.85
C LEU A 10 -9.43 5.37 -6.89
N GLN A 11 -10.33 6.30 -7.17
CA GLN A 11 -10.05 7.74 -7.18
C GLN A 11 -9.58 8.23 -5.81
N ASN A 12 -10.25 7.83 -4.73
CA ASN A 12 -9.84 8.20 -3.38
C ASN A 12 -8.46 7.63 -3.03
N HIS A 13 -8.18 6.38 -3.40
CA HIS A 13 -6.89 5.76 -3.15
C HIS A 13 -5.77 6.46 -3.93
N ILE A 14 -5.99 6.78 -5.22
CA ILE A 14 -5.04 7.56 -6.03
C ILE A 14 -4.83 8.96 -5.45
N ARG A 15 -5.87 9.62 -4.92
CA ARG A 15 -5.74 10.91 -4.25
C ARG A 15 -4.84 10.81 -3.01
N ILE A 16 -5.00 9.76 -2.20
CA ILE A 16 -4.14 9.51 -1.03
C ILE A 16 -2.69 9.30 -1.48
N LEU A 17 -2.46 8.41 -2.45
CA LEU A 17 -1.14 8.15 -3.02
C LEU A 17 -0.48 9.42 -3.61
N ASN A 18 -1.28 10.30 -4.21
CA ASN A 18 -0.82 11.59 -4.73
C ASN A 18 -0.49 12.60 -3.65
N PHE A 19 -1.29 12.64 -2.59
CA PHE A 19 -1.02 13.45 -1.41
C PHE A 19 0.30 13.05 -0.75
N LEU A 20 0.56 11.74 -0.64
CA LEU A 20 1.82 11.18 -0.12
C LEU A 20 3.01 11.38 -1.07
N LYS A 21 2.76 11.74 -2.34
CA LYS A 21 3.75 11.88 -3.42
C LYS A 21 4.58 10.62 -3.67
N CYS A 22 4.10 9.46 -3.23
CA CYS A 22 4.82 8.19 -3.34
C CYS A 22 4.50 7.44 -4.66
N PHE A 23 3.51 7.91 -5.43
CA PHE A 23 3.01 7.25 -6.64
C PHE A 23 3.05 8.17 -7.88
N PRO A 24 3.53 7.70 -9.04
CA PRO A 24 3.74 8.55 -10.24
C PRO A 24 2.51 8.65 -11.16
N TYR A 25 1.30 8.40 -10.64
CA TYR A 25 0.08 8.32 -11.44
C TYR A 25 -0.97 9.31 -10.98
N GLU A 26 -1.73 9.86 -11.90
CA GLU A 26 -2.77 10.84 -11.65
C GLU A 26 -4.06 10.43 -12.34
N PHE A 27 -5.19 10.74 -11.71
CA PHE A 27 -6.49 10.60 -12.34
C PHE A 27 -6.76 11.86 -13.15
N ASP A 28 -6.89 11.74 -14.46
CA ASP A 28 -7.22 12.85 -15.35
C ASP A 28 -8.74 13.07 -15.34
N PRO A 29 -9.24 14.20 -14.81
CA PRO A 29 -10.68 14.48 -14.74
C PRO A 29 -11.31 14.69 -16.12
N GLN A 30 -10.54 14.98 -17.16
CA GLN A 30 -11.08 15.19 -18.52
C GLN A 30 -11.31 13.88 -19.25
N THR A 31 -10.38 12.94 -19.12
CA THR A 31 -10.45 11.65 -19.81
C THR A 31 -11.01 10.53 -18.93
N GLU A 32 -11.25 10.82 -17.65
CA GLU A 32 -11.63 9.85 -16.60
C GLU A 32 -10.72 8.63 -16.53
N ARG A 33 -9.43 8.82 -16.88
CA ARG A 33 -8.43 7.75 -16.97
C ARG A 33 -7.27 8.01 -16.03
N ILE A 34 -6.58 6.94 -15.68
CA ILE A 34 -5.31 7.04 -14.98
C ILE A 34 -4.22 7.30 -16.00
N VAL A 35 -3.45 8.37 -15.80
CA VAL A 35 -2.33 8.78 -16.63
C VAL A 35 -1.05 8.87 -15.80
N VAL A 36 0.10 8.74 -16.46
CA VAL A 36 1.39 9.04 -15.83
C VAL A 36 1.46 10.54 -15.60
N THR A 37 1.89 10.97 -14.40
CA THR A 37 2.04 12.41 -14.13
C THR A 37 3.03 13.05 -15.10
N GLY A 38 2.65 14.18 -15.70
CA GLY A 38 3.56 15.00 -16.51
C GLY A 38 4.60 15.74 -15.67
N ASN A 39 4.42 15.79 -14.35
CA ASN A 39 5.31 16.52 -13.46
C ASN A 39 6.62 15.75 -13.18
N THR A 40 7.71 16.22 -13.79
CA THR A 40 9.05 15.63 -13.63
C THR A 40 9.51 15.62 -12.18
N PHE A 41 9.16 16.65 -11.38
CA PHE A 41 9.53 16.70 -9.96
C PHE A 41 8.86 15.58 -9.17
N LYS A 42 7.55 15.38 -9.36
CA LYS A 42 6.79 14.30 -8.70
C LYS A 42 7.34 12.93 -9.06
N ARG A 43 7.68 12.72 -10.34
CA ARG A 43 8.30 11.46 -10.80
C ARG A 43 9.65 11.21 -10.13
N LYS A 44 10.54 12.21 -10.09
CA LYS A 44 11.84 12.10 -9.41
C LYS A 44 11.67 11.87 -7.91
N PHE A 45 10.72 12.57 -7.28
CA PHE A 45 10.43 12.42 -5.85
C PHE A 45 9.93 11.01 -5.52
N SER A 46 9.01 10.45 -6.31
CA SER A 46 8.54 9.07 -6.12
C SER A 46 9.68 8.05 -6.22
N ILE A 47 10.65 8.24 -7.12
CA ILE A 47 11.86 7.40 -7.20
C ILE A 47 12.70 7.54 -5.93
N ILE A 48 12.90 8.76 -5.42
CA ILE A 48 13.64 8.99 -4.17
C ILE A 48 12.95 8.29 -2.99
N ILE A 49 11.63 8.45 -2.85
CA ILE A 49 10.87 7.77 -1.80
C ILE A 49 11.03 6.27 -1.91
N HIS A 50 10.95 5.72 -3.12
CA HIS A 50 11.13 4.29 -3.33
C HIS A 50 12.52 3.79 -2.94
N SER A 51 13.57 4.54 -3.28
CA SER A 51 14.92 4.24 -2.82
C SER A 51 15.03 4.30 -1.29
N LEU A 52 14.35 5.25 -0.63
CA LEU A 52 14.32 5.34 0.83
C LEU A 52 13.55 4.17 1.47
N GLU A 53 12.49 3.67 0.85
CA GLU A 53 11.79 2.45 1.29
C GLU A 53 12.73 1.23 1.26
N PHE A 54 13.62 1.12 0.28
CA PHE A 54 14.64 0.06 0.26
C PHE A 54 15.67 0.22 1.38
N VAL A 55 16.08 1.44 1.70
CA VAL A 55 16.95 1.72 2.85
C VAL A 55 16.24 1.36 4.16
N TYR A 56 14.95 1.69 4.28
CA TYR A 56 14.11 1.31 5.42
C TYR A 56 14.03 -0.21 5.59
N LEU A 57 13.78 -0.94 4.50
CA LEU A 57 13.76 -2.41 4.49
C LEU A 57 15.13 -2.99 4.87
N PHE A 58 16.23 -2.39 4.40
CA PHE A 58 17.57 -2.80 4.78
C PHE A 58 17.81 -2.66 6.29
N PHE A 59 17.45 -1.53 6.89
CA PHE A 59 17.54 -1.36 8.35
C PHE A 59 16.68 -2.38 9.09
N SER A 60 15.47 -2.63 8.58
CA SER A 60 14.56 -3.64 9.12
C SER A 60 15.17 -5.05 9.15
N PHE A 61 15.85 -5.46 8.06
CA PHE A 61 16.57 -6.73 8.00
C PHE A 61 17.75 -6.79 8.97
N ASN A 62 18.50 -5.69 9.13
CA ASN A 62 19.63 -5.65 10.07
C ASN A 62 19.15 -5.81 11.52
N VAL A 63 18.07 -5.13 11.89
CA VAL A 63 17.44 -5.29 13.21
C VAL A 63 17.00 -6.74 13.39
N LEU A 64 16.27 -7.30 12.42
CA LEU A 64 15.79 -8.67 12.49
C LEU A 64 16.95 -9.68 12.65
N TYR A 65 18.02 -9.51 11.89
CA TYR A 65 19.23 -10.34 11.99
C TYR A 65 19.87 -10.24 13.38
N LYS A 66 19.97 -9.03 13.94
CA LYS A 66 20.50 -8.79 15.29
C LYS A 66 19.63 -9.47 16.36
N VAL A 67 18.30 -9.34 16.28
CA VAL A 67 17.37 -9.97 17.22
C VAL A 67 17.42 -11.50 17.11
N TRP A 68 17.47 -12.03 15.90
CA TRP A 68 17.58 -13.47 15.63
C TRP A 68 18.89 -14.07 16.16
N SER A 69 20.03 -13.43 15.86
CA SER A 69 21.36 -13.89 16.30
C SER A 69 21.53 -13.91 17.82
N ASN A 70 20.76 -13.08 18.55
CA ASN A 70 20.75 -13.06 20.02
C ASN A 70 19.68 -13.99 20.63
N ALA A 71 19.10 -14.89 19.84
CA ALA A 71 18.10 -15.88 20.28
C ALA A 71 16.82 -15.28 20.91
N CYS A 72 16.49 -14.03 20.58
CA CYS A 72 15.26 -13.39 21.02
C CYS A 72 14.07 -13.81 20.12
N ILE A 73 13.70 -15.10 20.18
CA ILE A 73 12.81 -15.75 19.19
C ILE A 73 11.45 -15.04 19.04
N GLY A 74 10.83 -14.60 20.14
CA GLY A 74 9.52 -13.94 20.11
C GLY A 74 9.54 -12.65 19.30
N MET A 75 10.49 -11.76 19.58
CA MET A 75 10.67 -10.51 18.83
C MET A 75 11.14 -10.75 17.40
N ALA A 76 11.97 -11.77 17.17
CA ALA A 76 12.41 -12.12 15.82
C ALA A 76 11.25 -12.63 14.96
N ALA A 77 10.34 -13.43 15.52
CA ALA A 77 9.16 -13.91 14.82
C ALA A 77 8.23 -12.75 14.46
N GLU A 78 7.98 -11.85 15.42
CA GLU A 78 7.15 -10.66 15.20
C GLU A 78 7.76 -9.71 14.15
N GLY A 79 9.03 -9.32 14.33
CA GLY A 79 9.75 -8.48 13.38
C GLY A 79 9.84 -9.14 12.00
N GLY A 80 10.04 -10.46 11.95
CA GLY A 80 10.07 -11.24 10.73
C GLY A 80 8.76 -11.19 9.96
N MET A 81 7.61 -11.33 10.64
CA MET A 81 6.30 -11.19 10.00
C MET A 81 6.12 -9.80 9.39
N ILE A 82 6.45 -8.74 10.13
CA ILE A 82 6.33 -7.37 9.62
C ILE A 82 7.26 -7.14 8.42
N VAL A 83 8.51 -7.59 8.50
CA VAL A 83 9.49 -7.48 7.40
C VAL A 83 9.04 -8.23 6.15
N ILE A 84 8.48 -9.43 6.30
CA ILE A 84 7.93 -10.20 5.18
C ILE A 84 6.76 -9.44 4.54
N VAL A 85 5.86 -8.85 5.34
CA VAL A 85 4.75 -8.04 4.82
C VAL A 85 5.29 -6.82 4.07
N ILE A 86 6.25 -6.08 4.63
CA ILE A 86 6.89 -4.94 3.96
C ILE A 86 7.52 -5.38 2.65
N LEU A 87 8.28 -6.47 2.64
CA LEU A 87 8.91 -7.00 1.44
C LEU A 87 7.87 -7.35 0.37
N LEU A 88 6.79 -8.06 0.74
CA LEU A 88 5.71 -8.39 -0.18
C LEU A 88 5.07 -7.13 -0.76
N MET A 89 4.69 -6.17 0.08
CA MET A 89 4.08 -4.91 -0.36
C MET A 89 5.01 -4.11 -1.26
N MET A 90 6.31 -4.09 -0.94
CA MET A 90 7.31 -3.50 -1.80
C MET A 90 7.39 -4.22 -3.14
N LEU A 91 7.48 -5.55 -3.19
CA LEU A 91 7.52 -6.32 -4.45
C LEU A 91 6.30 -6.05 -5.35
N TRP A 92 5.10 -5.93 -4.76
CA TRP A 92 3.89 -5.55 -5.50
C TRP A 92 3.90 -4.08 -5.99
N SER A 93 4.69 -3.22 -5.35
CA SER A 93 4.86 -1.82 -5.74
C SER A 93 6.01 -1.58 -6.73
N VAL A 94 7.00 -2.47 -6.76
CA VAL A 94 8.21 -2.38 -7.59
C VAL A 94 7.88 -2.88 -8.98
N ASP A 95 7.31 -2.02 -9.82
CA ASP A 95 7.74 -2.03 -11.21
C ASP A 95 7.33 -0.77 -12.00
N VAL A 96 8.29 -0.22 -12.74
CA VAL A 96 8.05 0.90 -13.64
C VAL A 96 7.27 0.42 -14.89
N LYS A 97 7.27 -0.89 -15.20
CA LYS A 97 6.60 -1.46 -16.40
C LYS A 97 5.24 -2.13 -16.13
N PRO A 98 5.10 -3.13 -15.23
CA PRO A 98 3.85 -3.67 -14.73
C PRO A 98 2.83 -2.62 -14.33
N ASN A 99 3.25 -1.49 -13.77
CA ASN A 99 2.31 -0.42 -13.45
C ASN A 99 1.68 0.24 -14.71
N LEU A 100 2.34 0.23 -15.87
CA LEU A 100 1.72 0.69 -17.13
C LEU A 100 0.71 -0.33 -17.67
N GLN A 101 1.01 -1.63 -17.59
CA GLN A 101 0.10 -2.69 -18.02
C GLN A 101 -1.14 -2.74 -17.12
N ALA A 102 -0.92 -2.73 -15.81
CA ALA A 102 -1.92 -2.52 -14.77
C ALA A 102 -2.89 -1.38 -15.09
N ILE A 103 -2.35 -0.20 -15.36
CA ILE A 103 -3.14 0.98 -15.68
C ILE A 103 -3.86 0.82 -17.02
N SER A 104 -3.22 0.19 -18.00
CA SER A 104 -3.88 -0.14 -19.26
C SER A 104 -5.06 -1.08 -19.06
N VAL A 105 -4.95 -2.07 -18.17
CA VAL A 105 -6.06 -2.97 -17.81
C VAL A 105 -7.19 -2.23 -17.11
N VAL A 106 -6.86 -1.37 -16.14
CA VAL A 106 -7.85 -0.51 -15.46
C VAL A 106 -8.53 0.40 -16.48
N ASN A 107 -7.78 1.16 -17.27
CA ASN A 107 -8.33 2.06 -18.30
C ASN A 107 -9.16 1.32 -19.36
N SER A 108 -8.78 0.09 -19.72
CA SER A 108 -9.57 -0.75 -20.65
C SER A 108 -10.89 -1.16 -20.01
N SER A 109 -10.88 -1.47 -18.70
CA SER A 109 -12.10 -1.77 -17.93
C SER A 109 -13.02 -0.55 -17.87
N LEU A 110 -12.47 0.66 -17.72
CA LEU A 110 -13.24 1.91 -17.75
C LEU A 110 -13.86 2.17 -19.12
N LYS A 111 -13.10 1.96 -20.20
CA LYS A 111 -13.61 2.11 -21.56
C LYS A 111 -14.71 1.10 -21.90
N PHE A 112 -14.60 -0.10 -21.35
CA PHE A 112 -15.66 -1.11 -21.49
C PHE A 112 -16.94 -0.64 -20.80
N GLU A 113 -16.82 -0.08 -19.59
CA GLU A 113 -17.95 0.46 -18.85
C GLU A 113 -18.67 1.58 -19.61
N GLU A 114 -17.92 2.52 -20.19
CA GLU A 114 -18.46 3.59 -21.03
C GLU A 114 -19.28 3.02 -22.22
N LYS A 115 -18.80 1.93 -22.83
CA LYS A 115 -19.45 1.30 -23.99
C LYS A 115 -20.71 0.49 -23.63
N PHE A 116 -20.78 -0.06 -22.43
CA PHE A 116 -21.86 -0.98 -22.02
C PHE A 116 -22.70 -0.46 -20.83
N GLY A 117 -22.50 0.80 -20.43
CA GLY A 117 -23.13 1.42 -19.27
C GLY A 117 -24.66 1.57 -19.37
N ASP A 118 -25.20 1.61 -20.58
CA ASP A 118 -26.65 1.74 -20.83
C ASP A 118 -27.45 0.47 -20.52
N ILE A 119 -26.76 -0.67 -20.32
CA ILE A 119 -27.42 -1.90 -19.93
C ILE A 119 -27.75 -1.78 -18.44
N ASN A 120 -29.04 -1.81 -18.08
CA ASN A 120 -29.52 -1.87 -16.69
C ASN A 120 -29.04 -3.14 -15.97
N TYR A 121 -27.77 -3.15 -15.59
CA TYR A 121 -27.11 -4.27 -14.94
C TYR A 121 -27.41 -4.22 -13.44
N LYS A 122 -28.27 -5.14 -12.99
CA LYS A 122 -28.51 -5.39 -11.57
C LYS A 122 -27.21 -5.88 -10.94
N LYS A 123 -26.70 -5.16 -9.94
CA LYS A 123 -25.48 -5.56 -9.20
C LYS A 123 -25.59 -7.01 -8.74
N SER A 124 -24.58 -7.81 -9.07
CA SER A 124 -24.45 -9.19 -8.63
C SER A 124 -24.18 -9.24 -7.11
N ARG A 125 -24.46 -10.37 -6.47
CA ARG A 125 -24.02 -10.61 -5.08
C ARG A 125 -22.49 -10.55 -4.99
N THR A 126 -21.79 -10.98 -6.04
CA THR A 126 -20.33 -10.91 -6.16
C THR A 126 -19.84 -9.47 -6.18
N ASP A 127 -20.53 -8.57 -6.88
CA ASP A 127 -20.19 -7.13 -6.92
C ASP A 127 -20.23 -6.50 -5.52
N LEU A 128 -21.29 -6.80 -4.77
CA LEU A 128 -21.47 -6.29 -3.41
C LEU A 128 -20.38 -6.84 -2.48
N LEU A 129 -20.03 -8.12 -2.62
CA LEU A 129 -18.95 -8.73 -1.84
C LEU A 129 -17.60 -8.09 -2.17
N LEU A 130 -17.33 -7.84 -3.45
CA LEU A 130 -16.08 -7.23 -3.90
C LEU A 130 -15.98 -5.76 -3.44
N GLU A 131 -17.05 -4.99 -3.56
CA GLU A 131 -17.13 -3.61 -3.06
C GLU A 131 -16.90 -3.55 -1.55
N PHE A 132 -17.55 -4.44 -0.79
CA PHE A 132 -17.33 -4.58 0.65
C PHE A 132 -15.88 -4.96 0.98
N PHE A 133 -15.30 -5.91 0.25
CA PHE A 133 -13.91 -6.31 0.42
C PHE A 133 -12.94 -5.14 0.19
N MET A 134 -13.15 -4.35 -0.86
CA MET A 134 -12.32 -3.17 -1.12
C MET A 134 -12.40 -2.13 0.01
N VAL A 135 -13.60 -1.87 0.54
CA VAL A 135 -13.77 -1.00 1.72
C VAL A 135 -13.00 -1.54 2.91
N LEU A 136 -13.16 -2.84 3.19
CA LEU A 136 -12.50 -3.49 4.31
C LEU A 136 -10.98 -3.38 4.17
N THR A 137 -10.43 -3.64 2.99
CA THR A 137 -8.98 -3.51 2.75
C THR A 137 -8.48 -2.09 2.97
N ALA A 138 -9.23 -1.06 2.53
CA ALA A 138 -8.85 0.33 2.76
C ALA A 138 -8.86 0.73 4.25
N ILE A 139 -9.83 0.20 5.01
CA ILE A 139 -9.89 0.41 6.47
C ILE A 139 -8.73 -0.31 7.16
N VAL A 140 -8.46 -1.56 6.78
CA VAL A 140 -7.37 -2.37 7.34
C VAL A 140 -6.02 -1.72 7.10
N ASP A 141 -5.79 -1.18 5.91
CA ASP A 141 -4.55 -0.47 5.55
C ASP A 141 -4.28 0.73 6.48
N MET A 142 -5.26 1.63 6.62
CA MET A 142 -5.18 2.78 7.52
C MET A 142 -5.06 2.38 8.98
N ALA A 143 -5.86 1.40 9.44
CA ALA A 143 -5.82 0.91 10.81
C ALA A 143 -4.45 0.30 11.15
N THR A 144 -3.87 -0.48 10.23
CA THR A 144 -2.55 -1.10 10.42
C THR A 144 -1.47 -0.04 10.58
N SER A 145 -1.51 1.03 9.76
CA SER A 145 -0.58 2.15 9.88
C SER A 145 -0.67 2.87 11.23
N LEU A 146 -1.89 3.10 11.75
CA LEU A 146 -2.11 3.72 13.05
C LEU A 146 -1.71 2.81 14.23
N ILE A 147 -1.97 1.51 14.13
CA ILE A 147 -1.55 0.52 15.12
C ILE A 147 -0.02 0.48 15.18
N ASN A 148 0.66 0.46 14.04
CA ASN A 148 2.12 0.49 13.99
C ASN A 148 2.71 1.80 14.56
N LEU A 149 2.09 2.95 14.28
CA LEU A 149 2.50 4.21 14.90
C LEU A 149 2.33 4.18 16.43
N THR A 150 1.18 3.72 16.91
CA THR A 150 0.91 3.59 18.35
C THR A 150 1.92 2.65 19.00
N ARG A 151 2.23 1.54 18.33
CA ARG A 151 3.25 0.60 18.76
C ARG A 151 4.62 1.27 18.84
N ALA A 152 5.04 1.99 17.81
CA ALA A 152 6.33 2.69 17.81
C ALA A 152 6.41 3.74 18.94
N ILE A 153 5.29 4.38 19.31
CA ILE A 153 5.23 5.32 20.44
C ILE A 153 5.41 4.61 21.79
N VAL A 154 4.73 3.47 21.98
CA VAL A 154 4.75 2.71 23.26
C VAL A 154 6.05 1.90 23.41
N ASP A 155 6.49 1.28 22.33
CA ASP A 155 7.66 0.41 22.25
C ASP A 155 8.49 0.77 21.01
N HIS A 156 9.33 1.78 21.16
CA HIS A 156 10.21 2.25 20.10
C HIS A 156 11.39 1.34 19.81
N CYS A 157 11.61 0.33 20.65
CA CYS A 157 12.60 -0.72 20.43
C CYS A 157 12.02 -1.93 19.70
N ALA A 158 10.71 -1.98 19.47
CA ALA A 158 10.10 -3.05 18.70
C ALA A 158 10.66 -3.10 17.27
N PRO A 159 11.04 -4.28 16.75
CA PRO A 159 11.36 -4.43 15.35
C PRO A 159 10.09 -4.26 14.50
N PRO A 160 10.20 -3.75 13.24
CA PRO A 160 11.40 -3.31 12.54
C PRO A 160 11.58 -1.78 12.51
N PHE A 161 11.00 -1.05 13.45
CA PHE A 161 10.98 0.42 13.43
C PHE A 161 12.38 1.03 13.49
N LEU A 162 12.56 2.23 12.96
CA LEU A 162 13.86 2.93 12.96
C LEU A 162 14.43 3.10 14.37
N GLY A 163 13.58 3.20 15.38
CA GLY A 163 13.99 3.27 16.79
C GLY A 163 14.86 2.08 17.20
N SER A 164 14.48 0.87 16.81
CA SER A 164 15.23 -0.36 17.11
C SER A 164 16.62 -0.41 16.47
N TYR A 165 16.85 0.35 15.39
CA TYR A 165 18.14 0.43 14.71
C TYR A 165 19.02 1.56 15.25
N PHE A 166 18.46 2.77 15.44
CA PHE A 166 19.23 3.97 15.79
C PHE A 166 19.37 4.21 17.29
N LEU A 167 18.46 3.69 18.11
CA LEU A 167 18.52 3.84 19.56
C LEU A 167 19.30 2.67 20.17
N ALA A 168 19.89 2.89 21.34
CA ALA A 168 20.61 1.87 22.09
C ALA A 168 19.64 0.91 22.80
N CYS A 169 18.78 0.25 22.02
CA CYS A 169 17.75 -0.65 22.50
C CYS A 169 18.35 -1.94 23.09
N PRO A 170 17.75 -2.48 24.18
CA PRO A 170 18.11 -3.79 24.70
C PRO A 170 17.80 -4.86 23.66
N LEU A 171 18.61 -5.93 23.62
CA LEU A 171 18.56 -6.94 22.56
C LEU A 171 17.27 -7.78 22.56
N CYS A 172 16.80 -8.20 23.74
CA CYS A 172 15.61 -9.05 23.85
C CYS A 172 14.48 -8.40 24.63
N THR A 173 14.71 -7.99 25.87
CA THR A 173 13.68 -7.39 26.71
C THR A 173 14.33 -6.42 27.66
N GLY A 174 13.73 -5.24 27.81
CA GLY A 174 14.22 -4.24 28.75
C GLY A 174 13.42 -2.95 28.63
N PRO A 175 13.67 -2.01 29.54
CA PRO A 175 13.06 -0.70 29.44
C PRO A 175 13.55 0.01 28.17
N ASN A 176 12.64 0.76 27.56
CA ASN A 176 12.95 1.65 26.47
C ASN A 176 14.00 2.70 26.92
N PRO A 177 15.06 2.94 26.14
CA PRO A 177 16.04 3.97 26.46
C PRO A 177 15.37 5.35 26.47
N ALA A 178 15.96 6.29 27.21
CA ALA A 178 15.50 7.67 27.17
C ALA A 178 15.75 8.26 25.77
N THR A 179 14.73 8.85 25.18
CA THR A 179 14.79 9.43 23.83
C THR A 179 14.83 10.96 23.89
N ASN A 180 15.66 11.57 23.04
CA ASN A 180 15.58 13.01 22.80
C ASN A 180 14.40 13.30 21.84
N PRO A 181 13.42 14.15 22.21
CA PRO A 181 12.29 14.48 21.33
C PRO A 181 12.69 14.97 19.94
N ILE A 182 13.84 15.65 19.83
CA ILE A 182 14.35 16.20 18.56
C ILE A 182 14.70 15.10 17.56
N THR A 183 15.24 13.97 18.02
CA THR A 183 15.55 12.82 17.15
C THR A 183 14.38 11.85 17.05
N TRP A 184 13.58 11.76 18.11
CA TRP A 184 12.48 10.81 18.21
C TRP A 184 11.29 11.14 17.31
N ILE A 185 10.86 12.41 17.30
CA ILE A 185 9.69 12.83 16.51
C ILE A 185 9.93 12.62 15.00
N PRO A 186 11.06 13.04 14.40
CA PRO A 186 11.33 12.78 12.99
C PRO A 186 11.37 11.28 12.65
N MET A 187 11.86 10.45 13.58
CA MET A 187 11.92 9.01 13.42
C MET A 187 10.52 8.38 13.36
N LEU A 188 9.64 8.76 14.29
CA LEU A 188 8.23 8.35 14.27
C LEU A 188 7.50 8.79 13.00
N VAL A 189 7.73 10.04 12.57
CA VAL A 189 7.14 10.56 11.33
C VAL A 189 7.64 9.78 10.12
N ALA A 190 8.93 9.43 10.08
CA ALA A 190 9.52 8.63 9.03
C ALA A 190 8.96 7.20 9.02
N ASP A 191 8.93 6.52 10.17
CA ASP A 191 8.33 5.19 10.31
C ASP A 191 6.88 5.18 9.82
N PHE A 192 6.06 6.11 10.31
CA PHE A 192 4.67 6.23 9.89
C PHE A 192 4.54 6.50 8.40
N TYR A 193 5.31 7.45 7.87
CA TYR A 193 5.28 7.81 6.45
C TYR A 193 5.65 6.62 5.55
N PHE A 194 6.72 5.88 5.88
CA PHE A 194 7.15 4.73 5.09
C PHE A 194 6.15 3.59 5.15
N ILE A 195 5.61 3.27 6.33
CA ILE A 195 4.60 2.23 6.48
C ILE A 195 3.35 2.58 5.67
N VAL A 196 2.84 3.80 5.79
CA VAL A 196 1.67 4.27 5.04
C VAL A 196 1.94 4.23 3.53
N CYS A 197 3.11 4.67 3.07
CA CYS A 197 3.46 4.65 1.65
C CYS A 197 3.58 3.21 1.11
N ILE A 198 4.31 2.34 1.81
CA ILE A 198 4.52 0.94 1.41
C ILE A 198 3.19 0.21 1.36
N MET A 199 2.34 0.38 2.36
CA MET A 199 1.05 -0.30 2.44
C MET A 199 0.12 0.18 1.33
N HIS A 200 -0.16 1.49 1.20
CA HIS A 200 -1.03 1.98 0.13
C HIS A 200 -0.54 1.59 -1.27
N LYS A 201 0.78 1.69 -1.52
CA LYS A 201 1.35 1.27 -2.81
C LYS A 201 1.22 -0.23 -3.03
N GLY A 202 1.56 -1.04 -2.03
CA GLY A 202 1.50 -2.49 -2.08
C GLY A 202 0.08 -3.03 -2.22
N PHE A 203 -0.90 -2.38 -1.58
CA PHE A 203 -2.32 -2.72 -1.69
C PHE A 203 -2.94 -2.32 -3.03
N PHE A 204 -2.40 -1.28 -3.69
CA PHE A 204 -2.94 -0.81 -4.97
C PHE A 204 -3.06 -1.95 -5.98
N TYR A 205 -2.01 -2.76 -6.13
CA TYR A 205 -1.98 -3.82 -7.14
C TYR A 205 -2.96 -4.98 -6.89
N PRO A 206 -2.89 -5.70 -5.76
CA PRO A 206 -3.80 -6.82 -5.51
C PRO A 206 -5.26 -6.36 -5.49
N VAL A 207 -5.57 -5.22 -4.87
CA VAL A 207 -6.96 -4.75 -4.71
C VAL A 207 -7.53 -4.20 -6.01
N HIS A 208 -6.86 -3.23 -6.63
CA HIS A 208 -7.45 -2.50 -7.75
C HIS A 208 -7.18 -3.13 -9.10
N ILE A 209 -6.18 -4.02 -9.19
CA ILE A 209 -5.84 -4.66 -10.46
C ILE A 209 -6.31 -6.09 -10.43
N VAL A 210 -5.85 -6.92 -9.51
CA VAL A 210 -6.21 -8.34 -9.50
C VAL A 210 -7.69 -8.50 -9.21
N PHE A 211 -8.14 -8.07 -8.02
CA PHE A 211 -9.53 -8.29 -7.61
C PHE A 211 -10.54 -7.56 -8.50
N ALA A 212 -10.29 -6.29 -8.82
CA ALA A 212 -11.21 -5.55 -9.68
C ALA A 212 -11.26 -6.10 -11.11
N THR A 213 -10.12 -6.42 -11.73
CA THR A 213 -10.11 -6.97 -13.10
C THR A 213 -10.75 -8.35 -13.14
N THR A 214 -10.44 -9.22 -12.18
CA THR A 214 -11.08 -10.55 -12.11
C THR A 214 -12.58 -10.43 -11.94
N GLY A 215 -13.08 -9.55 -11.06
CA GLY A 215 -14.51 -9.30 -10.92
C GLY A 215 -15.15 -8.86 -12.23
N ARG A 216 -14.52 -7.93 -12.96
CA ARG A 216 -15.02 -7.45 -14.25
C ARG A 216 -14.96 -8.47 -15.37
N MET A 217 -13.95 -9.34 -15.39
CA MET A 217 -13.88 -10.42 -16.37
C MET A 217 -15.02 -11.42 -16.17
N VAL A 218 -15.41 -11.69 -14.92
CA VAL A 218 -16.58 -12.53 -14.62
C VAL A 218 -17.85 -11.86 -15.14
N ASP A 219 -18.06 -10.58 -14.84
CA ASP A 219 -19.22 -9.82 -15.35
C ASP A 219 -19.28 -9.84 -16.89
N TYR A 220 -18.13 -9.73 -17.55
CA TYR A 220 -18.01 -9.75 -19.01
C TYR A 220 -18.49 -11.08 -19.60
N VAL A 221 -18.04 -12.20 -19.03
CA VAL A 221 -18.44 -13.54 -19.48
C VAL A 221 -19.95 -13.74 -19.31
N GLU A 222 -20.51 -13.31 -18.18
CA GLU A 222 -21.97 -13.40 -17.94
C GLU A 222 -22.80 -12.56 -18.92
N ILE A 223 -22.31 -11.39 -19.35
CA ILE A 223 -23.01 -10.53 -20.32
C ILE A 223 -22.99 -11.16 -21.71
N ILE A 224 -21.86 -11.78 -22.10
CA ILE A 224 -21.75 -12.46 -23.39
C ILE A 224 -22.64 -13.69 -23.44
N GLU A 225 -22.67 -14.50 -22.38
CA GLU A 225 -23.49 -15.72 -22.34
C GLU A 225 -25.00 -15.43 -22.48
N LYS A 226 -25.45 -14.24 -22.08
CA LYS A 226 -26.86 -13.81 -22.20
C LYS A 226 -27.24 -13.25 -23.57
N ARG A 227 -26.30 -13.10 -24.51
CA ARG A 227 -26.56 -12.63 -25.89
C ARG A 227 -26.48 -13.78 -26.88
#